data_AF-A0A2B8ARS6-F1
#
_entry.id   AF-A0A2B8ARS6-F1
#
_cell.length_a   1.000
_cell.length_b   1.000
_cell.length_c   1.000
_cell.angle_alpha   90.00
_cell.angle_beta   90.00
_cell.angle_gamma   90.00
#
_symmetry.space_group_name_H-M   'P 1'
#
loop_
_entity.id
_entity.type
_entity.pdbx_description
1 polymer ?
#
loop_
_entity_poly.entity_id
_entity_poly.type
_entity_poly.pdbx_seq_one_letter_code
_entity_poly.pdbx_strand_id
1 'polypeptide(L)'
;MRIFDPHIHMTSRTTDDYEAMRAAGVRALVEPSFWLGQPRTSPESFFDYFDSLLGWEPFRAAQYGIAHHCTLALNPKEANDPRCTPVLDELPRYLIKDSVVAVGEIGYDSMTPAEDHALAAQLQLAAEHELPALVHTPHRDKAAGLKRTIDVVRESNLPPEYVALDHLNETTVRDAADSGCWLGFSIYPDTKMDPPRMVKILQAHGTGRMLVNSAADWGRSDPLKTREVGDAMLAAGFTEDDVDQVLWRNPVAFYGQSGRLDLDSVAAEDTPATHEGNSILRGGE
;
A
#
# COMPACT_ATOMS: atom_id res chain seq x y z
N MET A 1 -18.66 -1.32 11.04
CA MET A 1 -17.79 -1.27 9.85
C MET A 1 -16.39 -1.75 10.25
N ARG A 2 -15.82 -2.69 9.49
CA ARG A 2 -14.42 -3.09 9.58
C ARG A 2 -13.68 -2.56 8.36
N ILE A 3 -12.46 -2.09 8.54
CA ILE A 3 -11.68 -1.44 7.50
C ILE A 3 -10.30 -2.10 7.44
N PHE A 4 -9.87 -2.38 6.21
CA PHE A 4 -8.51 -2.72 5.86
C PHE A 4 -7.99 -1.56 4.98
N ASP A 5 -7.02 -0.79 5.48
CA ASP A 5 -6.35 0.24 4.67
C ASP A 5 -5.23 -0.39 3.81
N PRO A 6 -5.41 -0.53 2.48
CA PRO A 6 -4.49 -1.30 1.65
C PRO A 6 -3.19 -0.55 1.31
N HIS A 7 -3.03 0.71 1.73
CA HIS A 7 -1.81 1.48 1.49
C HIS A 7 -1.73 2.67 2.46
N ILE A 8 -0.86 2.57 3.46
CA ILE A 8 -0.58 3.65 4.42
C ILE A 8 0.87 3.55 4.95
N HIS A 9 1.56 4.67 5.21
CA HIS A 9 2.98 4.67 5.60
C HIS A 9 3.16 4.94 7.10
N MET A 10 2.92 3.93 7.94
CA MET A 10 2.90 4.10 9.41
C MET A 10 4.24 4.43 10.04
N THR A 11 5.37 4.11 9.40
CA THR A 11 6.70 4.56 9.83
C THR A 11 6.76 6.09 10.02
N SER A 12 5.97 6.83 9.25
CA SER A 12 5.89 8.30 9.32
C SER A 12 4.84 8.83 10.30
N ARG A 13 4.13 7.94 11.01
CA ARG A 13 2.94 8.23 11.82
C ARG A 13 3.14 7.91 13.30
N THR A 14 2.31 8.53 14.14
CA THR A 14 2.40 8.40 15.59
C THR A 14 1.57 7.23 16.11
N THR A 15 1.76 6.89 17.39
CA THR A 15 0.91 5.94 18.11
C THR A 15 -0.54 6.41 18.20
N ASP A 16 -0.76 7.73 18.33
CA ASP A 16 -2.09 8.34 18.36
C ASP A 16 -2.89 8.01 17.08
N ASP A 17 -2.21 7.92 15.93
CA ASP A 17 -2.85 7.51 14.67
C ASP A 17 -3.32 6.06 14.72
N TYR A 18 -2.54 5.13 15.30
CA TYR A 18 -2.98 3.74 15.48
C TYR A 18 -4.21 3.64 16.40
N GLU A 19 -4.25 4.39 17.51
CA GLU A 19 -5.42 4.46 18.40
C GLU A 19 -6.66 4.97 17.66
N ALA A 20 -6.52 6.08 16.93
CA ALA A 20 -7.58 6.69 16.15
C ALA A 20 -8.08 5.74 15.04
N MET A 21 -7.17 5.10 14.31
CA MET A 21 -7.48 4.11 13.27
C MET A 21 -8.28 2.95 13.87
N ARG A 22 -7.85 2.39 15.01
CA ARG A 22 -8.55 1.28 15.65
C ARG A 22 -9.95 1.66 16.07
N ALA A 23 -10.11 2.85 16.67
CA ALA A 23 -11.41 3.40 17.08
C ALA A 23 -12.33 3.65 15.86
N ALA A 24 -11.78 4.08 14.73
CA ALA A 24 -12.52 4.35 13.49
C ALA A 24 -12.96 3.08 12.75
N GLY A 25 -12.42 1.90 13.09
CA GLY A 25 -12.82 0.63 12.48
C GLY A 25 -11.71 -0.09 11.71
N VAL A 26 -10.51 0.49 11.63
CA VAL A 26 -9.36 -0.18 11.00
C VAL A 26 -8.94 -1.38 11.83
N ARG A 27 -8.72 -2.51 11.16
CA ARG A 27 -8.29 -3.78 11.78
C ARG A 27 -7.05 -4.34 11.12
N ALA A 28 -6.79 -3.98 9.86
CA ALA A 28 -5.62 -4.40 9.13
C ALA A 28 -5.13 -3.25 8.24
N LEU A 29 -3.85 -3.26 7.91
CA LEU A 29 -3.25 -2.34 6.96
C LEU A 29 -2.10 -2.98 6.20
N VAL A 30 -1.80 -2.43 5.02
CA VAL A 30 -0.56 -2.71 4.30
C VAL A 30 0.28 -1.43 4.22
N GLU A 31 1.54 -1.53 4.63
CA GLU A 31 2.54 -0.47 4.52
C GLU A 31 3.54 -0.76 3.39
N PRO A 32 3.46 -0.03 2.27
CA PRO A 32 4.49 -0.11 1.25
C PRO A 32 5.77 0.57 1.70
N SER A 33 6.89 -0.05 1.36
CA SER A 33 8.19 0.57 1.50
C SER A 33 8.23 1.89 0.71
N PHE A 34 8.61 2.95 1.41
CA PHE A 34 8.54 4.32 0.91
C PHE A 34 9.78 5.13 1.29
N TRP A 35 9.82 6.36 0.77
CA TRP A 35 10.85 7.33 1.08
C TRP A 35 10.88 7.66 2.58
N LEU A 36 12.07 7.53 3.19
CA LEU A 36 12.29 7.65 4.63
C LEU A 36 12.12 9.08 5.20
N GLY A 37 11.78 10.08 4.37
CA GLY A 37 11.85 11.49 4.76
C GLY A 37 13.23 12.13 4.55
N GLN A 38 14.22 11.33 4.13
CA GLN A 38 15.59 11.74 3.83
C GLN A 38 16.14 10.87 2.68
N PRO A 39 16.86 11.43 1.69
CA PRO A 39 17.51 10.62 0.65
C PRO A 39 18.48 9.62 1.26
N ARG A 40 18.33 8.36 0.89
CA ARG A 40 19.23 7.29 1.30
C ARG A 40 20.63 7.55 0.73
N THR A 41 21.64 7.24 1.53
CA THR A 41 23.04 7.40 1.12
C THR A 41 23.67 6.08 0.69
N SER A 42 23.02 4.96 1.00
CA SER A 42 23.49 3.62 0.69
C SER A 42 22.35 2.58 0.78
N PRO A 43 22.52 1.37 0.20
CA PRO A 43 21.53 0.29 0.26
C PRO A 43 21.21 -0.17 1.69
N GLU A 44 22.16 -0.07 2.61
CA GLU A 44 22.00 -0.53 4.00
C GLU A 44 20.85 0.18 4.72
N SER A 45 20.55 1.43 4.36
CA SER A 45 19.38 2.12 4.91
C SER A 45 18.05 1.45 4.53
N PHE A 46 17.98 0.75 3.38
CA PHE A 46 16.81 -0.06 3.06
C PHE A 46 16.70 -1.27 3.97
N PHE A 47 17.82 -1.89 4.36
CA PHE A 47 17.80 -3.11 5.17
C PHE A 47 17.21 -2.83 6.55
N ASP A 48 17.74 -1.82 7.25
CA ASP A 48 17.22 -1.42 8.56
C ASP A 48 15.74 -0.98 8.48
N TYR A 49 15.36 -0.33 7.37
CA TYR A 49 13.98 0.07 7.13
C TYR A 49 13.05 -1.12 6.86
N PHE A 50 13.47 -2.07 6.02
CA PHE A 50 12.71 -3.29 5.77
C PHE A 50 12.57 -4.12 7.04
N ASP A 51 13.63 -4.24 7.83
CA ASP A 51 13.58 -4.94 9.12
C ASP A 51 12.63 -4.22 10.10
N SER A 52 12.56 -2.89 10.06
CA SER A 52 11.55 -2.12 10.82
C SER A 52 10.12 -2.46 10.35
N LEU A 53 9.87 -2.58 9.04
CA LEU A 53 8.56 -2.99 8.50
C LEU A 53 8.20 -4.44 8.79
N LEU A 54 9.19 -5.31 8.97
CA LEU A 54 8.99 -6.73 9.24
C LEU A 54 8.86 -7.05 10.74
N GLY A 55 9.49 -6.24 11.60
CA GLY A 55 9.57 -6.47 13.04
C GLY A 55 8.89 -5.38 13.86
N TRP A 56 9.44 -4.17 13.82
CA TRP A 56 9.02 -3.09 14.71
C TRP A 56 7.60 -2.58 14.43
N GLU A 57 7.24 -2.33 13.16
CA GLU A 57 5.92 -1.81 12.81
C GLU A 57 4.79 -2.80 13.11
N PRO A 58 4.91 -4.11 12.78
CA PRO A 58 3.94 -5.10 13.22
C PRO A 58 3.79 -5.18 14.73
N PHE A 59 4.90 -5.13 15.47
CA PHE A 59 4.86 -5.04 16.93
C PHE A 59 4.09 -3.80 17.39
N ARG A 60 4.38 -2.64 16.81
CA ARG A 60 3.78 -1.34 17.17
C ARG A 60 2.27 -1.31 16.88
N ALA A 61 1.85 -1.80 15.71
CA ALA A 61 0.45 -1.92 15.32
C ALA A 61 -0.33 -2.91 16.20
N ALA A 62 0.29 -4.03 16.57
CA ALA A 62 -0.34 -5.07 17.37
C ALA A 62 -0.69 -4.63 18.81
N GLN A 63 0.03 -3.65 19.37
CA GLN A 63 -0.34 -3.00 20.65
C GLN A 63 -1.73 -2.34 20.60
N TYR A 64 -2.20 -2.00 19.40
CA TYR A 64 -3.50 -1.36 19.15
C TYR A 64 -4.51 -2.32 18.50
N GLY A 65 -4.18 -3.62 18.40
CA GLY A 65 -5.07 -4.61 17.78
C GLY A 65 -5.30 -4.36 16.29
N ILE A 66 -4.25 -3.93 15.57
CA ILE A 66 -4.24 -3.75 14.11
C ILE A 66 -3.20 -4.70 13.49
N ALA A 67 -3.62 -5.50 12.51
CA ALA A 67 -2.74 -6.31 11.69
C ALA A 67 -1.96 -5.44 10.70
N HIS A 68 -0.65 -5.62 10.69
CA HIS A 68 0.26 -4.89 9.81
C HIS A 68 0.95 -5.90 8.89
N HIS A 69 0.83 -5.64 7.60
CA HIS A 69 1.58 -6.31 6.55
C HIS A 69 2.33 -5.25 5.76
N CYS A 70 3.29 -5.66 4.96
CA CYS A 70 4.07 -4.72 4.17
C CYS A 70 4.23 -5.17 2.72
N THR A 71 4.61 -4.21 1.88
CA THR A 71 5.15 -4.49 0.54
C THR A 71 6.55 -3.90 0.49
N LEU A 72 7.49 -4.60 -0.15
CA LEU A 72 8.89 -4.20 -0.19
C LEU A 72 9.36 -4.04 -1.63
N ALA A 73 10.10 -2.96 -1.89
CA ALA A 73 10.54 -2.55 -3.22
C ALA A 73 11.66 -1.51 -3.18
N LEU A 74 12.24 -1.24 -4.35
CA LEU A 74 12.83 0.03 -4.71
C LEU A 74 11.72 0.96 -5.25
N ASN A 75 11.36 1.98 -4.47
CA ASN A 75 10.33 2.95 -4.82
C ASN A 75 10.75 3.82 -6.04
N PRO A 76 9.83 4.19 -6.96
CA PRO A 76 10.14 5.03 -8.12
C PRO A 76 10.85 6.35 -7.78
N LYS A 77 10.53 6.96 -6.65
CA LYS A 77 11.17 8.21 -6.20
C LYS A 77 12.67 8.04 -5.94
N GLU A 78 13.10 6.83 -5.61
CA GLU A 78 14.49 6.48 -5.29
C GLU A 78 15.18 5.72 -6.44
N ALA A 79 14.43 5.22 -7.44
CA ALA A 79 14.96 4.46 -8.57
C ALA A 79 15.93 5.25 -9.47
N ASN A 80 15.83 6.58 -9.46
CA ASN A 80 16.75 7.47 -10.18
C ASN A 80 18.11 7.66 -9.48
N ASP A 81 18.27 7.17 -8.26
CA ASP A 81 19.53 7.27 -7.52
C ASP A 81 20.32 5.97 -7.63
N PRO A 82 21.47 5.95 -8.33
CA PRO A 82 22.28 4.75 -8.49
C PRO A 82 22.78 4.14 -7.18
N ARG A 83 22.78 4.91 -6.08
CA ARG A 83 23.13 4.40 -4.75
C ARG A 83 22.04 3.49 -4.17
N CYS A 84 20.81 3.62 -4.66
CA CYS A 84 19.67 2.83 -4.22
C CYS A 84 19.48 1.56 -5.07
N THR A 85 19.85 1.59 -6.35
CA THR A 85 19.69 0.46 -7.29
C THR A 85 20.17 -0.91 -6.76
N PRO A 86 21.30 -1.03 -6.03
CA PRO A 86 21.74 -2.33 -5.51
C PRO A 86 20.74 -3.03 -4.58
N VAL A 87 19.73 -2.32 -4.04
CA VAL A 87 18.67 -2.97 -3.25
C VAL A 87 17.88 -3.99 -4.05
N LEU A 88 17.80 -3.86 -5.39
CA LEU A 88 17.11 -4.81 -6.26
C LEU A 88 17.67 -6.23 -6.12
N ASP A 89 18.99 -6.37 -5.98
CA ASP A 89 19.67 -7.66 -5.81
C ASP A 89 19.36 -8.31 -4.43
N GLU A 90 18.97 -7.50 -3.45
CA GLU A 90 18.68 -7.94 -2.09
C GLU A 90 17.20 -8.23 -1.85
N LEU A 91 16.29 -7.69 -2.69
CA LEU A 91 14.85 -7.92 -2.56
C LEU A 91 14.46 -9.41 -2.45
N PRO A 92 15.01 -10.37 -3.22
CA PRO A 92 14.64 -11.78 -3.13
C PRO A 92 14.69 -12.37 -1.70
N ARG A 93 15.65 -11.92 -0.87
CA ARG A 93 15.80 -12.41 0.51
C ARG A 93 14.68 -11.92 1.44
N TYR A 94 14.08 -10.79 1.10
CA TYR A 94 13.00 -10.15 1.85
C TYR A 94 11.62 -10.58 1.33
N LEU A 95 11.49 -10.78 0.02
CA LEU A 95 10.24 -11.20 -0.61
C LEU A 95 9.79 -12.63 -0.22
N ILE A 96 10.59 -13.38 0.54
CA ILE A 96 10.19 -14.69 1.10
C ILE A 96 9.65 -14.60 2.54
N LYS A 97 9.57 -13.41 3.14
CA LYS A 97 9.11 -13.24 4.52
C LYS A 97 7.58 -13.24 4.61
N ASP A 98 7.05 -13.77 5.71
CA ASP A 98 5.62 -14.02 5.89
C ASP A 98 4.77 -12.73 5.90
N SER A 99 5.27 -11.61 6.44
CA SER A 99 4.52 -10.35 6.47
C SER A 99 4.58 -9.56 5.15
N VAL A 100 5.32 -10.03 4.14
CA VAL A 100 5.43 -9.39 2.82
C VAL A 100 4.34 -9.95 1.90
N VAL A 101 3.32 -9.14 1.64
CA VAL A 101 2.10 -9.55 0.91
C VAL A 101 2.07 -9.11 -0.54
N ALA A 102 3.02 -8.30 -0.99
CA ALA A 102 3.22 -7.92 -2.39
C ALA A 102 4.61 -7.30 -2.60
N VAL A 103 5.03 -7.18 -3.87
CA VAL A 103 6.13 -6.32 -4.28
C VAL A 103 5.60 -4.90 -4.47
N GLY A 104 6.16 -3.92 -3.75
CA GLY A 104 5.63 -2.56 -3.78
C GLY A 104 6.25 -1.58 -2.78
N GLU A 105 6.08 -0.28 -2.96
CA GLU A 105 5.44 0.35 -4.11
C GLU A 105 6.43 0.52 -5.27
N ILE A 106 6.08 0.04 -6.47
CA ILE A 106 6.90 0.13 -7.70
C ILE A 106 6.22 1.00 -8.76
N GLY A 107 6.91 1.54 -9.76
CA GLY A 107 6.23 2.31 -10.81
C GLY A 107 7.06 3.45 -11.38
N TYR A 108 6.40 4.58 -11.64
CA TYR A 108 7.02 5.79 -12.19
C TYR A 108 6.73 7.02 -11.34
N ASP A 109 7.70 7.92 -11.20
CA ASP A 109 7.48 9.29 -10.72
C ASP A 109 7.73 10.29 -11.87
N SER A 110 8.85 10.12 -12.58
CA SER A 110 9.30 10.99 -13.67
C SER A 110 9.46 10.28 -15.02
N MET A 111 9.07 9.00 -15.13
CA MET A 111 9.11 8.18 -16.35
C MET A 111 10.52 8.07 -16.98
N THR A 112 11.54 7.93 -16.15
CA THR A 112 12.93 7.81 -16.63
C THR A 112 13.25 6.37 -17.06
N PRO A 113 14.32 6.16 -17.84
CA PRO A 113 14.81 4.81 -18.14
C PRO A 113 15.20 3.99 -16.89
N ALA A 114 15.62 4.66 -15.82
CA ALA A 114 15.96 4.00 -14.56
C ALA A 114 14.70 3.48 -13.84
N GLU A 115 13.63 4.29 -13.82
CA GLU A 115 12.32 3.85 -13.31
C GLU A 115 11.73 2.72 -14.17
N ASP A 116 11.85 2.80 -15.50
CA ASP A 116 11.37 1.76 -16.42
C ASP A 116 12.07 0.41 -16.17
N HIS A 117 13.40 0.44 -16.03
CA HIS A 117 14.19 -0.72 -15.68
C HIS A 117 13.79 -1.29 -14.31
N ALA A 118 13.65 -0.43 -13.28
CA ALA A 118 13.29 -0.85 -11.93
C ALA A 118 11.87 -1.43 -11.85
N LEU A 119 10.91 -0.88 -12.59
CA LEU A 119 9.55 -1.43 -12.67
C LEU A 119 9.55 -2.82 -13.31
N ALA A 120 10.20 -2.98 -14.46
CA ALA A 120 10.25 -4.26 -15.16
C ALA A 120 10.95 -5.35 -14.32
N ALA A 121 12.08 -5.02 -13.69
CA ALA A 121 12.80 -5.95 -12.82
C ALA A 121 11.95 -6.41 -11.63
N GLN A 122 11.21 -5.50 -10.99
CA GLN A 122 10.42 -5.83 -9.81
C GLN A 122 9.10 -6.53 -10.13
N LEU A 123 8.50 -6.29 -11.31
CA LEU A 123 7.39 -7.12 -11.81
C LEU A 123 7.85 -8.56 -12.09
N GLN A 124 9.07 -8.74 -12.59
CA GLN A 124 9.66 -10.07 -12.74
C GLN A 124 9.87 -10.75 -11.37
N LEU A 125 10.38 -10.03 -10.37
CA LEU A 125 10.48 -10.54 -9.00
C LEU A 125 9.10 -10.94 -8.42
N ALA A 126 8.07 -10.12 -8.65
CA ALA A 126 6.71 -10.44 -8.22
C ALA A 126 6.22 -11.75 -8.83
N ALA A 127 6.44 -11.96 -10.13
CA ALA A 127 6.09 -13.20 -10.82
C ALA A 127 6.87 -14.42 -10.29
N GLU A 128 8.18 -14.27 -10.07
CA GLU A 128 9.05 -15.35 -9.56
C GLU A 128 8.73 -15.79 -8.13
N HIS A 129 8.28 -14.84 -7.30
CA HIS A 129 7.90 -15.08 -5.91
C HIS A 129 6.41 -15.35 -5.71
N GLU A 130 5.63 -15.44 -6.80
CA GLU A 130 4.17 -15.63 -6.77
C GLU A 130 3.45 -14.59 -5.90
N LEU A 131 3.94 -13.35 -5.94
CA LEU A 131 3.41 -12.22 -5.16
C LEU A 131 2.62 -11.26 -6.05
N PRO A 132 1.55 -10.63 -5.53
CA PRO A 132 0.95 -9.46 -6.14
C PRO A 132 1.94 -8.29 -6.27
N ALA A 133 1.60 -7.31 -7.09
CA ALA A 133 2.36 -6.07 -7.24
C ALA A 133 1.49 -4.83 -6.98
N LEU A 134 1.97 -3.93 -6.13
CA LEU A 134 1.37 -2.62 -5.89
C LEU A 134 2.14 -1.57 -6.71
N VAL A 135 1.47 -1.00 -7.71
CA VAL A 135 2.09 -0.16 -8.74
C VAL A 135 1.61 1.29 -8.65
N HIS A 136 2.54 2.19 -8.39
CA HIS A 136 2.38 3.64 -8.41
C HIS A 136 2.17 4.16 -9.85
N THR A 137 1.13 4.97 -10.03
CA THR A 137 0.98 5.79 -11.25
C THR A 137 1.51 7.21 -10.99
N PRO A 138 2.27 7.80 -11.94
CA PRO A 138 3.01 9.03 -11.69
C PRO A 138 2.10 10.23 -11.40
N HIS A 139 2.62 11.21 -10.66
CA HIS A 139 1.87 12.43 -10.35
C HIS A 139 1.72 13.38 -11.55
N ARG A 140 2.66 13.35 -12.49
CA ARG A 140 2.69 14.20 -13.70
C ARG A 140 2.36 13.36 -14.93
N ASP A 141 1.67 13.96 -15.89
CA ASP A 141 1.26 13.31 -17.14
C ASP A 141 0.59 11.93 -16.94
N LYS A 142 -0.35 11.86 -15.98
CA LYS A 142 -0.99 10.63 -15.49
C LYS A 142 -1.48 9.68 -16.58
N ALA A 143 -2.03 10.21 -17.67
CA ALA A 143 -2.55 9.39 -18.76
C ALA A 143 -1.43 8.68 -19.54
N ALA A 144 -0.36 9.41 -19.88
CA ALA A 144 0.80 8.82 -20.56
C ALA A 144 1.54 7.84 -19.64
N GLY A 145 1.70 8.22 -18.37
CA GLY A 145 2.28 7.37 -17.33
C GLY A 145 1.53 6.07 -17.14
N LEU A 146 0.20 6.14 -16.94
CA LEU A 146 -0.66 4.95 -16.81
C LEU A 146 -0.53 4.04 -18.05
N LYS A 147 -0.57 4.63 -19.25
CA LYS A 147 -0.45 3.83 -20.48
C LYS A 147 0.87 3.08 -20.53
N ARG A 148 2.00 3.73 -20.21
CA ARG A 148 3.30 3.06 -20.15
C ARG A 148 3.32 1.99 -19.06
N THR A 149 2.76 2.26 -17.87
CA THR A 149 2.64 1.26 -16.80
C THR A 149 1.89 0.01 -17.28
N ILE A 150 0.74 0.18 -17.95
CA ILE A 150 -0.03 -0.94 -18.51
C ILE A 150 0.78 -1.71 -19.55
N ASP A 151 1.54 -1.01 -20.41
CA ASP A 151 2.40 -1.65 -21.40
C ASP A 151 3.49 -2.51 -20.73
N VAL A 152 4.16 -2.02 -19.68
CA VAL A 152 5.16 -2.81 -18.92
C VAL A 152 4.53 -4.00 -18.20
N VAL A 153 3.34 -3.84 -17.62
CA VAL A 153 2.60 -4.96 -17.01
C VAL A 153 2.33 -6.05 -18.05
N ARG A 154 1.91 -5.68 -19.27
CA ARG A 154 1.69 -6.62 -20.39
C ARG A 154 2.97 -7.29 -20.90
N GLU A 155 4.11 -6.59 -20.80
CA GLU A 155 5.43 -7.12 -21.14
C GLU A 155 5.95 -8.11 -20.08
N SER A 156 5.42 -8.06 -18.85
CA SER A 156 5.84 -8.90 -17.73
C SER A 156 5.17 -10.28 -17.71
N ASN A 157 5.74 -11.21 -16.96
CA ASN A 157 5.14 -12.53 -16.70
C ASN A 157 4.06 -12.51 -15.60
N LEU A 158 3.81 -11.36 -14.97
CA LEU A 158 2.82 -11.23 -13.90
C LEU A 158 1.43 -10.99 -14.50
N PRO A 159 0.41 -11.83 -14.20
CA PRO A 159 -0.93 -11.63 -14.72
C PRO A 159 -1.53 -10.30 -14.23
N PRO A 160 -2.27 -9.54 -15.06
CA PRO A 160 -2.87 -8.27 -14.66
C PRO A 160 -3.72 -8.34 -13.38
N GLU A 161 -4.40 -9.46 -13.13
CA GLU A 161 -5.21 -9.67 -11.92
C GLU A 161 -4.40 -9.73 -10.61
N TYR A 162 -3.08 -9.90 -10.70
CA TYR A 162 -2.13 -9.79 -9.57
C TYR A 162 -1.58 -8.37 -9.38
N VAL A 163 -1.98 -7.40 -10.22
CA VAL A 163 -1.48 -6.02 -10.19
C VAL A 163 -2.56 -5.07 -9.68
N ALA A 164 -2.20 -4.22 -8.71
CA ALA A 164 -2.98 -3.04 -8.34
C ALA A 164 -2.33 -1.78 -8.90
N LEU A 165 -3.05 -1.06 -9.76
CA LEU A 165 -2.65 0.27 -10.24
C LEU A 165 -3.20 1.30 -9.27
N ASP A 166 -2.33 1.93 -8.48
CA ASP A 166 -2.73 2.87 -7.44
C ASP A 166 -2.64 4.33 -7.87
N HIS A 167 -3.24 5.20 -7.06
CA HIS A 167 -3.32 6.64 -7.24
C HIS A 167 -4.12 7.06 -8.48
N LEU A 168 -5.09 6.23 -8.89
CA LEU A 168 -6.00 6.52 -9.98
C LEU A 168 -6.92 7.70 -9.64
N ASN A 169 -7.53 8.23 -10.69
CA ASN A 169 -8.51 9.32 -10.64
C ASN A 169 -9.49 9.20 -11.83
N GLU A 170 -10.38 10.17 -11.98
CA GLU A 170 -11.41 10.17 -13.02
C GLU A 170 -10.84 10.14 -14.44
N THR A 171 -9.62 10.65 -14.65
CA THR A 171 -8.98 10.69 -15.97
C THR A 171 -8.28 9.38 -16.33
N THR A 172 -8.07 8.49 -15.38
CA THR A 172 -7.26 7.27 -15.53
C THR A 172 -8.06 5.98 -15.28
N VAL A 173 -9.13 6.05 -14.50
CA VAL A 173 -9.93 4.89 -14.08
C VAL A 173 -10.46 4.04 -15.24
N ARG A 174 -10.83 4.66 -16.37
CA ARG A 174 -11.36 3.94 -17.53
C ARG A 174 -10.29 3.03 -18.15
N ASP A 175 -9.14 3.61 -18.50
CA ASP A 175 -8.06 2.87 -19.14
C ASP A 175 -7.46 1.82 -18.18
N ALA A 176 -7.44 2.13 -16.88
CA ALA A 176 -7.02 1.17 -15.86
C ALA A 176 -8.02 0.00 -15.72
N ALA A 177 -9.33 0.25 -15.75
CA ALA A 177 -10.34 -0.80 -15.69
C ALA A 177 -10.24 -1.79 -16.88
N ASP A 178 -9.94 -1.26 -18.08
CA ASP A 178 -9.79 -2.08 -19.30
C ASP A 178 -8.52 -2.96 -19.29
N SER A 179 -7.60 -2.76 -18.34
CA SER A 179 -6.36 -3.54 -18.24
C SER A 179 -6.52 -4.90 -17.55
N GLY A 180 -7.58 -5.10 -16.78
CA GLY A 180 -7.77 -6.28 -15.93
C GLY A 180 -7.13 -6.18 -14.53
N CYS A 181 -6.35 -5.13 -14.27
CA CYS A 181 -5.76 -4.84 -12.96
C CYS A 181 -6.80 -4.42 -11.90
N TRP A 182 -6.40 -4.50 -10.64
CA TRP A 182 -7.10 -3.87 -9.52
C TRP A 182 -6.91 -2.36 -9.54
N LEU A 183 -7.94 -1.62 -9.11
CA LEU A 183 -7.98 -0.16 -9.22
C LEU A 183 -7.81 0.47 -7.83
N GLY A 184 -6.67 1.11 -7.60
CA GLY A 184 -6.31 1.77 -6.34
C GLY A 184 -6.54 3.29 -6.36
N PHE A 185 -7.15 3.80 -5.30
CA PHE A 185 -7.48 5.21 -5.12
C PHE A 185 -7.04 5.71 -3.75
N SER A 186 -6.10 6.65 -3.76
CA SER A 186 -5.66 7.34 -2.55
C SER A 186 -6.45 8.59 -2.28
N ILE A 187 -7.09 8.61 -1.12
CA ILE A 187 -7.87 9.75 -0.62
C ILE A 187 -6.91 10.65 0.15
N TYR A 188 -6.31 11.59 -0.58
CA TYR A 188 -5.23 12.43 -0.06
C TYR A 188 -5.49 13.89 -0.44
N PRO A 189 -5.25 14.86 0.46
CA PRO A 189 -5.61 16.26 0.24
C PRO A 189 -5.06 16.89 -1.04
N ASP A 190 -5.79 17.92 -1.50
CA ASP A 190 -5.49 18.88 -2.57
C ASP A 190 -5.31 18.31 -4.00
N THR A 191 -4.49 17.29 -4.17
CA THR A 191 -3.95 16.88 -5.48
C THR A 191 -4.37 15.49 -5.94
N LYS A 192 -4.84 14.61 -5.04
CA LYS A 192 -5.28 13.25 -5.38
C LYS A 192 -6.81 13.17 -5.46
N MET A 193 -7.43 12.26 -4.73
CA MET A 193 -8.87 12.04 -4.67
C MET A 193 -9.46 12.52 -3.34
N ASP A 194 -10.77 12.72 -3.32
CA ASP A 194 -11.55 13.01 -2.10
C ASP A 194 -12.76 12.05 -2.01
N PRO A 195 -13.43 11.93 -0.84
CA PRO A 195 -14.54 11.00 -0.67
C PRO A 195 -15.71 11.22 -1.64
N PRO A 196 -16.21 12.45 -1.87
CA PRO A 196 -17.26 12.68 -2.87
C PRO A 196 -16.89 12.24 -4.29
N ARG A 197 -15.65 12.45 -4.72
CA ARG A 197 -15.15 12.01 -6.02
C ARG A 197 -15.03 10.48 -6.09
N MET A 198 -14.55 9.84 -5.02
CA MET A 198 -14.48 8.39 -4.94
C MET A 198 -15.88 7.75 -5.06
N VAL A 199 -16.88 8.29 -4.37
CA VAL A 199 -18.28 7.85 -4.46
C VAL A 199 -18.79 7.89 -5.90
N LYS A 200 -18.51 8.96 -6.65
CA LYS A 200 -18.90 9.05 -8.07
C LYS A 200 -18.25 7.99 -8.95
N ILE A 201 -16.97 7.67 -8.68
CA ILE A 201 -16.27 6.58 -9.37
C ILE A 201 -16.95 5.24 -9.06
N LEU A 202 -17.24 4.95 -7.79
CA LEU A 202 -17.92 3.72 -7.39
C LEU A 202 -19.31 3.59 -8.03
N GLN A 203 -20.07 4.69 -8.15
CA GLN A 203 -21.38 4.69 -8.82
C GLN A 203 -21.26 4.41 -10.33
N ALA A 204 -20.19 4.87 -10.98
CA ALA A 204 -19.98 4.71 -12.41
C ALA A 204 -19.33 3.37 -12.78
N HIS A 205 -18.46 2.83 -11.93
CA HIS A 205 -17.62 1.66 -12.23
C HIS A 205 -17.91 0.44 -11.35
N GLY A 206 -18.75 0.57 -10.33
CA GLY A 206 -19.06 -0.49 -9.37
C GLY A 206 -18.06 -0.58 -8.21
N THR A 207 -18.27 -1.58 -7.35
CA THR A 207 -17.51 -1.77 -6.11
C THR A 207 -16.48 -2.90 -6.18
N GLY A 208 -16.54 -3.76 -7.19
CA GLY A 208 -15.61 -4.88 -7.35
C GLY A 208 -14.23 -4.43 -7.84
N ARG A 209 -13.17 -5.06 -7.32
CA ARG A 209 -11.77 -4.76 -7.66
C ARG A 209 -11.33 -3.30 -7.44
N MET A 210 -11.94 -2.65 -6.45
CA MET A 210 -11.62 -1.29 -6.01
C MET A 210 -10.86 -1.32 -4.69
N LEU A 211 -9.69 -0.71 -4.63
CA LEU A 211 -8.93 -0.49 -3.40
C LEU A 211 -8.99 1.00 -3.05
N VAL A 212 -9.40 1.32 -1.84
CA VAL A 212 -9.45 2.70 -1.34
C VAL A 212 -8.51 2.78 -0.14
N ASN A 213 -7.56 3.71 -0.19
CA ASN A 213 -6.53 3.87 0.82
C ASN A 213 -6.37 5.31 1.26
N SER A 214 -5.78 5.50 2.45
CA SER A 214 -5.42 6.85 2.91
C SER A 214 -4.13 7.36 2.26
N ALA A 215 -3.18 6.47 1.96
CA ALA A 215 -1.80 6.81 1.61
C ALA A 215 -1.21 7.88 2.55
N ALA A 216 -1.59 7.83 3.84
CA ALA A 216 -1.12 8.80 4.81
C ALA A 216 0.38 8.61 5.03
N ASP A 217 1.12 9.72 4.97
CA ASP A 217 2.58 9.77 5.00
C ASP A 217 3.08 11.00 5.79
N TRP A 218 4.34 11.39 5.54
CA TRP A 218 5.00 12.59 6.09
C TRP A 218 4.26 13.91 5.85
N GLY A 219 3.40 13.99 4.84
CA GLY A 219 2.67 15.20 4.50
C GLY A 219 1.48 15.47 5.41
N ARG A 220 0.73 16.54 5.11
CA ARG A 220 -0.51 16.88 5.81
C ARG A 220 -1.62 15.93 5.39
N SER A 221 -1.57 14.72 5.93
CA SER A 221 -2.42 13.59 5.58
C SER A 221 -3.13 13.01 6.82
N ASP A 222 -4.21 12.27 6.58
CA ASP A 222 -5.13 11.80 7.61
C ASP A 222 -5.34 10.27 7.45
N PRO A 223 -5.03 9.45 8.47
CA PRO A 223 -5.15 8.00 8.39
C PRO A 223 -6.62 7.52 8.41
N LEU A 224 -7.58 8.40 8.67
CA LEU A 224 -9.00 8.06 8.78
C LEU A 224 -9.77 8.23 7.47
N LYS A 225 -9.09 8.53 6.35
CA LYS A 225 -9.75 8.78 5.06
C LYS A 225 -10.52 7.60 4.50
N THR A 226 -10.09 6.36 4.78
CA THR A 226 -10.86 5.16 4.45
C THR A 226 -12.21 5.11 5.17
N ARG A 227 -12.26 5.57 6.43
CA ARG A 227 -13.51 5.70 7.19
C ARG A 227 -14.41 6.78 6.61
N GLU A 228 -13.86 7.94 6.28
CA GLU A 228 -14.63 9.02 5.63
C GLU A 228 -15.26 8.57 4.31
N VAL A 229 -14.57 7.74 3.52
CA VAL A 229 -15.16 7.14 2.31
C VAL A 229 -16.31 6.21 2.64
N GLY A 230 -16.15 5.33 3.65
CA GLY A 230 -17.24 4.45 4.08
C GLY A 230 -18.50 5.22 4.50
N ASP A 231 -18.33 6.30 5.27
CA ASP A 231 -19.44 7.15 5.69
C ASP A 231 -20.06 7.90 4.48
N ALA A 232 -19.23 8.38 3.54
CA ALA A 232 -19.71 9.01 2.31
C ALA A 232 -20.46 8.04 1.38
N MET A 233 -20.03 6.79 1.30
CA MET A 233 -20.73 5.73 0.56
C MET A 233 -22.14 5.52 1.14
N LEU A 234 -22.27 5.35 2.46
CA LEU A 234 -23.57 5.20 3.12
C LEU A 234 -24.48 6.41 2.87
N ALA A 235 -23.93 7.62 3.00
CA ALA A 235 -24.66 8.85 2.73
C ALA A 235 -25.14 8.97 1.26
N ALA A 236 -24.42 8.33 0.33
CA ALA A 236 -24.75 8.29 -1.10
C ALA A 236 -25.69 7.13 -1.48
N GLY A 237 -26.16 6.34 -0.51
CA GLY A 237 -27.12 5.26 -0.71
C GLY A 237 -26.53 3.88 -1.01
N PHE A 238 -25.21 3.69 -0.87
CA PHE A 238 -24.61 2.35 -0.85
C PHE A 238 -25.06 1.58 0.38
N THR A 239 -25.13 0.25 0.27
CA THR A 239 -25.46 -0.63 1.40
C THR A 239 -24.25 -0.87 2.30
N GLU A 240 -24.47 -1.36 3.52
CA GLU A 240 -23.36 -1.80 4.37
C GLU A 240 -22.53 -2.93 3.72
N ASP A 241 -23.16 -3.78 2.90
CA ASP A 241 -22.47 -4.84 2.16
C ASP A 241 -21.54 -4.28 1.09
N ASP A 242 -21.96 -3.24 0.37
CA ASP A 242 -21.13 -2.52 -0.60
C ASP A 242 -19.91 -1.88 0.07
N VAL A 243 -20.10 -1.30 1.26
CA VAL A 243 -19.00 -0.72 2.04
C VAL A 243 -18.03 -1.80 2.52
N ASP A 244 -18.52 -2.94 3.00
CA ASP A 244 -17.68 -4.09 3.36
C ASP A 244 -16.96 -4.68 2.14
N GLN A 245 -17.58 -4.65 0.95
CA GLN A 245 -16.92 -5.05 -0.30
C GLN A 245 -15.68 -4.20 -0.56
N VAL A 246 -15.83 -2.87 -0.51
CA VAL A 246 -14.74 -1.94 -0.85
C VAL A 246 -13.68 -1.88 0.25
N LEU A 247 -14.09 -1.75 1.51
CA LEU A 247 -13.17 -1.47 2.62
C LEU A 247 -12.63 -2.73 3.31
N TRP A 248 -13.11 -3.92 2.95
CA TRP A 248 -12.64 -5.17 3.54
C TRP A 248 -12.42 -6.28 2.52
N ARG A 249 -13.47 -6.73 1.81
CA ARG A 249 -13.34 -7.93 0.97
C ARG A 249 -12.42 -7.72 -0.22
N ASN A 250 -12.39 -6.55 -0.83
CA ASN A 250 -11.46 -6.21 -1.91
C ASN A 250 -9.99 -6.27 -1.49
N PRO A 251 -9.53 -5.52 -0.47
CA PRO A 251 -8.13 -5.59 -0.05
C PRO A 251 -7.73 -6.98 0.46
N VAL A 252 -8.63 -7.70 1.15
CA VAL A 252 -8.41 -9.11 1.51
C VAL A 252 -8.24 -9.99 0.27
N ALA A 253 -9.10 -9.82 -0.74
CA ALA A 253 -9.02 -10.61 -1.97
C ALA A 253 -7.76 -10.30 -2.79
N PHE A 254 -7.32 -9.03 -2.83
CA PHE A 254 -6.11 -8.66 -3.56
C PHE A 254 -4.84 -9.18 -2.88
N TYR A 255 -4.62 -8.82 -1.60
CA TYR A 255 -3.40 -9.20 -0.88
C TYR A 255 -3.42 -10.67 -0.45
N GLY A 256 -4.59 -11.29 -0.31
CA GLY A 256 -4.73 -12.72 -0.05
C GLY A 256 -4.19 -13.61 -1.17
N GLN A 257 -4.02 -13.08 -2.38
CA GLN A 257 -3.35 -13.79 -3.48
C GLN A 257 -1.90 -14.18 -3.15
N SER A 258 -1.25 -13.49 -2.21
CA SER A 258 0.09 -13.87 -1.72
C SER A 258 0.13 -15.19 -0.95
N GLY A 259 -1.03 -15.65 -0.44
CA GLY A 259 -1.10 -16.77 0.50
C GLY A 259 -0.55 -16.47 1.91
N ARG A 260 -0.18 -15.22 2.19
CA ARG A 260 0.51 -14.80 3.42
C ARG A 260 -0.26 -13.80 4.27
N LEU A 261 -1.41 -13.35 3.79
CA LEU A 261 -2.25 -12.42 4.52
C LEU A 261 -2.85 -13.09 5.77
N ASP A 262 -2.37 -12.68 6.94
CA ASP A 262 -2.86 -13.12 8.24
C ASP A 262 -3.62 -11.99 8.96
N LEU A 263 -4.92 -12.19 9.17
CA LEU A 263 -5.82 -11.22 9.79
C LEU A 263 -6.21 -11.59 11.22
N ASP A 264 -5.81 -12.77 11.71
CA ASP A 264 -6.29 -13.35 12.97
C ASP A 264 -5.24 -13.25 14.09
N SER A 265 -3.97 -12.98 13.78
CA SER A 265 -2.87 -12.98 14.76
C SER A 265 -2.84 -11.83 15.77
N VAL A 266 -3.81 -10.91 15.76
CA VAL A 266 -3.71 -9.64 16.50
C VAL A 266 -4.75 -9.54 17.61
N ALA A 267 -4.63 -10.42 18.59
CA ALA A 267 -5.21 -10.17 19.91
C ALA A 267 -4.20 -9.35 20.73
N ALA A 268 -4.58 -8.13 21.14
CA ALA A 268 -3.71 -7.25 21.94
C ALA A 268 -3.21 -7.90 23.26
N GLU A 269 -3.95 -8.89 23.76
CA GLU A 269 -3.61 -9.66 24.96
C GLU A 269 -2.44 -10.65 24.75
N ASP A 270 -2.19 -11.05 23.49
CA ASP A 270 -1.13 -12.00 23.11
C ASP A 270 0.13 -11.29 22.56
N THR A 271 0.08 -9.96 22.38
CA THR A 271 1.21 -9.19 21.85
C THR A 271 2.32 -9.07 22.92
N PRO A 272 3.59 -9.42 22.60
CA PRO A 272 4.71 -9.21 23.51
C PRO A 272 4.79 -7.76 24.01
N ALA A 273 5.28 -7.55 25.23
CA ALA A 273 5.49 -6.21 25.78
C ALA A 273 6.69 -5.47 25.16
N THR A 274 7.61 -6.21 24.54
CA THR A 274 8.84 -5.68 23.95
C THR A 274 9.16 -6.35 22.62
N HIS A 275 9.89 -5.63 21.77
CA HIS A 275 10.51 -6.11 20.53
C HIS A 275 12.00 -5.85 20.59
N GLU A 276 12.81 -6.92 20.62
CA GLU A 276 14.27 -6.85 20.77
C GLU A 276 14.74 -5.99 21.97
N GLY A 277 13.98 -6.02 23.06
CA GLY A 277 14.26 -5.22 24.27
C GLY A 277 13.75 -3.77 24.22
N ASN A 278 13.14 -3.34 23.12
CA ASN A 278 12.50 -2.02 22.98
C ASN A 278 11.01 -2.08 23.32
N SER A 279 10.44 -0.99 23.82
CA SER A 279 9.00 -0.85 24.12
C SER A 279 8.46 0.47 23.61
N ILE A 280 7.15 0.53 23.36
CA ILE A 280 6.44 1.80 23.09
C ILE A 280 6.26 2.64 24.36
N LEU A 281 6.37 2.02 25.55
CA LEU A 281 6.31 2.72 26.83
C LEU A 281 7.64 3.44 27.08
N ARG A 282 7.61 4.77 27.23
CA ARG A 282 8.78 5.55 27.63
C ARG A 282 8.79 5.75 29.14
N GLY A 283 9.84 5.25 29.80
CA GLY A 283 10.11 5.52 31.22
C GLY A 283 10.08 4.32 32.15
N GLY A 284 9.65 3.15 31.67
CA GLY A 284 9.64 1.89 32.43
C GLY A 284 8.65 1.87 33.60
N GLU A 285 8.10 0.70 33.87
CA GLU A 285 8.21 0.19 35.24
C GLU A 285 9.46 -0.68 35.31
#